data_AF-A0A7K3GXC1-F1
#
_entry.id   AF-A0A7K3GXC1-F1
#
_cell.length_a   1.000
_cell.length_b   1.000
_cell.length_c   1.000
_cell.angle_alpha   90.00
_cell.angle_beta   90.00
_cell.angle_gamma   90.00
#
_symmetry.space_group_name_H-M   'P 1'
#
loop_
_entity.id
_entity.type
_entity.pdbx_description
1 polymer ?
#
loop_
_entity_poly.entity_id
_entity_poly.type
_entity_poly.pdbx_seq_one_letter_code
_entity_poly.pdbx_strand_id
1 'polypeptide(L)'
;SLRSRVLADWTGPDGSRHEGSVTVRIDDPDPGDRFGLWTDERGSAVARPLDGATAATHAVLAGIGAAVAAAALVEAGRRMAVWRMVRGRYARWEREWERAGPDWGRTGTGS
;
A
#
# COMPACT_ATOMS: atom_id res chain seq x y z
N SER A 1 30.35 5.04 10.13
CA SER A 1 29.60 4.71 11.35
C SER A 1 29.98 3.31 11.73
N LEU A 2 30.91 3.18 12.67
CA LEU A 2 31.42 1.89 13.11
C LEU A 2 30.40 1.25 14.07
N ARG A 3 30.30 -0.08 14.00
CA ARG A 3 29.51 -0.87 14.94
C ARG A 3 30.50 -1.60 15.83
N SER A 4 30.41 -1.36 17.12
CA SER A 4 31.29 -1.95 18.13
C SER A 4 30.49 -2.94 18.97
N ARG A 5 31.08 -4.11 19.22
CA ARG A 5 30.47 -5.15 20.05
C ARG A 5 31.00 -4.98 21.47
N VAL A 6 30.10 -4.66 22.40
CA VAL A 6 30.45 -4.41 23.81
C VAL A 6 29.72 -5.38 24.71
N LEU A 7 30.31 -5.68 25.88
CA LEU A 7 29.62 -6.32 26.97
C LEU A 7 28.92 -5.24 27.78
N ALA A 8 27.63 -5.40 28.03
CA ALA A 8 26.84 -4.42 28.75
C ALA A 8 25.94 -5.10 29.77
N ASP A 9 25.69 -4.41 30.88
CA ASP A 9 24.62 -4.74 31.81
C ASP A 9 23.47 -3.76 31.67
N TRP A 10 22.25 -4.26 31.81
CA TRP A 10 21.04 -3.43 31.79
C TRP A 10 19.96 -4.03 32.69
N THR A 11 18.95 -3.23 32.99
CA THR A 11 17.78 -3.66 33.75
C THR A 11 16.58 -3.77 32.82
N GLY A 12 15.93 -4.92 32.80
CA GLY A 12 14.72 -5.16 32.02
C GLY A 12 13.52 -4.38 32.56
N PRO A 13 12.42 -4.29 31.78
CA PRO A 13 11.19 -3.62 32.22
C PRO A 13 10.54 -4.30 33.44
N ASP A 14 10.89 -5.55 33.73
CA ASP A 14 10.50 -6.32 34.90
C ASP A 14 11.41 -6.09 36.13
N GLY A 15 12.43 -5.24 35.99
CA GLY A 15 13.41 -4.95 37.04
C GLY A 15 14.54 -5.98 37.15
N SER A 16 14.56 -7.02 36.32
CA SER A 16 15.62 -8.02 36.35
C SER A 16 16.91 -7.49 35.72
N ARG A 17 18.07 -7.88 36.27
CA ARG A 17 19.37 -7.49 35.72
C ARG A 17 19.78 -8.48 34.66
N HIS A 18 20.13 -7.96 33.49
CA HIS A 18 20.66 -8.72 32.37
C HIS A 18 22.08 -8.28 32.05
N GLU A 19 22.88 -9.21 31.54
CA GLU A 19 24.22 -8.97 31.03
C GLU A 19 24.38 -9.73 29.73
N GLY A 20 24.98 -9.08 28.73
CA GLY A 20 25.13 -9.70 27.42
C GLY A 20 25.88 -8.84 26.43
N SER A 21 26.30 -9.49 25.34
CA SER A 21 27.00 -8.82 24.27
C SER A 21 26.03 -8.13 23.32
N VAL A 22 26.15 -6.81 23.22
CA VAL A 22 25.29 -5.97 22.39
C VAL A 22 26.11 -5.25 21.32
N THR A 23 25.51 -5.06 20.14
CA THR A 23 26.13 -4.28 19.07
C THR A 23 25.61 -2.86 19.11
N VAL A 24 26.50 -1.92 19.44
CA VAL A 24 26.19 -0.49 19.54
C VAL A 24 26.85 0.26 18.40
N ARG A 25 26.25 1.39 18.02
CA ARG A 25 26.78 2.26 16.97
C ARG A 25 27.51 3.43 17.63
N ILE A 26 28.61 3.09 18.29
CA ILE A 26 29.51 4.00 19.01
C ILE A 26 30.89 3.74 18.42
N ASP A 27 31.59 4.81 18.01
CA ASP A 27 32.89 4.68 17.34
C ASP A 27 33.99 4.22 18.32
N ASP A 28 33.95 4.63 19.59
CA ASP A 28 34.89 4.21 20.65
C ASP A 28 34.19 4.16 22.02
N PRO A 29 33.77 2.98 22.51
CA PRO A 29 33.07 2.85 23.79
C PRO A 29 34.04 2.67 24.97
N ASP A 30 33.90 3.51 25.99
CA ASP A 30 34.70 3.43 27.23
C ASP A 30 34.00 2.64 28.35
N PRO A 31 34.75 1.97 29.25
CA PRO A 31 34.17 1.32 30.43
C PRO A 31 33.39 2.31 31.31
N GLY A 32 32.09 2.05 31.49
CA GLY A 32 31.19 2.92 32.27
C GLY A 32 30.30 3.82 31.42
N ASP A 33 30.46 3.82 30.10
CA ASP A 33 29.58 4.56 29.19
C ASP A 33 28.13 4.08 29.27
N ARG A 34 27.20 5.04 29.32
CA ARG A 34 25.76 4.77 29.28
C ARG A 34 25.21 5.10 27.90
N PHE A 35 24.54 4.13 27.29
CA PHE A 35 23.91 4.27 25.98
C PHE A 35 22.50 3.69 25.98
N GLY A 36 21.64 4.20 25.08
CA GLY A 36 20.29 3.67 24.91
C GLY A 36 20.32 2.29 24.25
N LEU A 37 19.81 1.29 24.95
CA LEU A 37 19.61 -0.08 24.47
C LEU A 37 18.13 -0.34 24.20
N TRP A 38 17.83 -1.10 23.15
CA TRP A 38 16.46 -1.58 22.88
C TRP A 38 16.33 -3.00 23.40
N THR A 39 15.31 -3.23 24.24
CA THR A 39 14.98 -4.56 24.76
C THR A 39 13.60 -4.98 24.29
N ASP A 40 13.37 -6.27 24.13
CA ASP A 40 12.02 -6.81 23.95
C ASP A 40 11.23 -6.77 25.29
N GLU A 41 9.97 -7.21 25.25
CA GLU A 41 9.10 -7.30 26.44
C GLU A 41 9.66 -8.24 27.53
N ARG A 42 10.63 -9.10 27.19
CA ARG A 42 11.29 -10.05 28.09
C ARG A 42 12.66 -9.56 28.56
N GLY A 43 13.02 -8.30 28.29
CA GLY A 43 14.30 -7.71 28.68
C GLY A 43 15.50 -8.20 27.87
N SER A 44 15.31 -8.98 26.81
CA SER A 44 16.41 -9.42 25.94
C SER A 44 16.85 -8.28 25.04
N ALA A 45 18.17 -8.04 24.98
CA ALA A 45 18.74 -7.02 24.10
C ALA A 45 18.47 -7.37 22.63
N VAL A 46 17.70 -6.51 21.96
CA VAL A 46 17.43 -6.62 20.52
C VAL A 46 18.22 -5.57 19.77
N ALA A 47 18.65 -5.91 18.56
CA ALA A 47 19.19 -4.90 17.66
C ALA A 47 18.16 -3.79 17.52
N ARG A 48 18.60 -2.51 17.60
CA ARG A 48 17.74 -1.33 17.37
C ARG A 48 16.81 -1.67 16.19
N PRO A 49 15.47 -1.62 16.36
CA PRO A 49 14.56 -1.93 15.28
C PRO A 49 14.95 -1.07 14.08
N LEU A 50 15.62 -1.68 13.11
CA LEU A 50 16.17 -0.97 11.96
C LEU A 50 15.10 -0.75 10.89
N ASP A 51 13.83 -0.88 11.28
CA ASP A 51 12.76 -1.20 10.33
C ASP A 51 11.46 -0.45 10.56
N GLY A 52 11.40 0.49 11.51
CA GLY A 52 10.20 1.32 11.68
C GLY A 52 9.92 2.21 10.46
N ALA A 53 10.96 2.89 9.95
CA ALA A 53 10.83 3.76 8.78
C ALA A 53 10.68 2.96 7.47
N THR A 54 11.37 1.83 7.34
CA THR A 54 11.28 0.95 6.17
C THR A 54 9.92 0.26 6.10
N ALA A 55 9.40 -0.28 7.21
CA ALA A 55 8.08 -0.90 7.26
C ALA A 55 6.95 0.12 7.02
N ALA A 56 7.05 1.32 7.60
CA ALA A 56 6.10 2.39 7.33
C ALA A 56 6.10 2.77 5.83
N THR A 57 7.28 2.85 5.20
CA THR A 57 7.39 3.14 3.77
C THR A 57 6.75 2.04 2.91
N HIS A 58 7.00 0.76 3.22
CA HIS A 58 6.38 -0.35 2.50
C HIS A 58 4.86 -0.38 2.68
N ALA A 59 4.36 -0.11 3.90
CA ALA A 59 2.93 -0.05 4.17
C ALA A 59 2.26 1.11 3.41
N VAL A 60 2.89 2.28 3.37
CA VAL A 60 2.39 3.44 2.61
C VAL A 60 2.38 3.14 1.11
N LEU A 61 3.45 2.56 0.57
CA LEU A 61 3.54 2.17 -0.85
C LEU A 61 2.49 1.12 -1.22
N ALA A 62 2.33 0.09 -0.39
CA ALA A 62 1.30 -0.92 -0.58
C ALA A 62 -0.12 -0.33 -0.52
N GLY A 63 -0.36 0.59 0.43
CA GLY A 63 -1.62 1.30 0.57
C GLY A 63 -1.96 2.16 -0.66
N ILE A 64 -0.98 2.92 -1.17
CA ILE A 64 -1.14 3.71 -2.41
C ILE A 64 -1.43 2.78 -3.60
N GLY A 65 -0.67 1.70 -3.75
CA GLY A 65 -0.88 0.72 -4.82
C GLY A 65 -2.28 0.10 -4.80
N ALA A 66 -2.75 -0.32 -3.61
CA ALA A 66 -4.08 -0.86 -3.43
C ALA A 66 -5.18 0.16 -3.76
N ALA A 67 -5.03 1.41 -3.33
CA ALA A 67 -5.98 2.48 -3.63
C ALA A 67 -6.08 2.79 -5.13
N VAL A 68 -4.94 2.86 -5.83
CA VAL A 68 -4.89 3.05 -7.29
C VAL A 68 -5.55 1.89 -8.03
N ALA A 69 -5.26 0.64 -7.63
CA ALA A 69 -5.88 -0.53 -8.22
C ALA A 69 -7.40 -0.55 -8.04
N ALA A 70 -7.89 -0.23 -6.83
CA ALA A 70 -9.32 -0.14 -6.54
C ALA A 70 -10.00 0.95 -7.40
N ALA A 71 -9.40 2.14 -7.49
CA ALA A 71 -9.93 3.22 -8.33
C ALA A 71 -9.99 2.83 -9.82
N ALA A 72 -8.95 2.15 -10.32
CA ALA A 72 -8.92 1.65 -11.69
C ALA A 72 -10.02 0.62 -11.97
N LEU A 73 -10.26 -0.32 -11.04
CA LEU A 73 -11.33 -1.31 -11.14
C LEU A 73 -12.72 -0.66 -11.15
N VAL A 74 -12.95 0.31 -10.26
CA VAL A 74 -14.21 1.06 -10.21
C VAL A 74 -14.45 1.82 -11.51
N GLU A 75 -13.44 2.50 -12.04
CA GLU A 75 -13.57 3.25 -13.29
C GLU A 75 -13.76 2.33 -14.50
N ALA A 76 -13.09 1.17 -14.54
CA ALA A 76 -13.30 0.16 -15.58
C ALA A 76 -14.72 -0.41 -15.55
N GLY A 77 -15.24 -0.73 -14.36
CA GLY A 77 -16.64 -1.13 -14.16
C GLY A 77 -17.61 -0.04 -14.62
N ARG A 78 -17.33 1.20 -14.20
CA ARG A 78 -17.75 2.50 -14.79
C ARG A 78 -18.05 2.40 -16.29
N ARG A 79 -16.94 2.37 -17.03
CA ARG A 79 -16.92 2.42 -18.49
C ARG A 79 -17.62 1.23 -19.12
N MET A 80 -17.44 0.03 -18.55
CA MET A 80 -18.06 -1.18 -19.07
C MET A 80 -19.59 -1.12 -18.95
N ALA A 81 -20.12 -0.64 -17.82
CA ALA A 81 -21.55 -0.46 -17.64
C ALA A 81 -22.13 0.56 -18.64
N VAL A 82 -21.52 1.73 -18.76
CA VAL A 82 -21.94 2.78 -19.72
C VAL A 82 -21.89 2.25 -21.15
N TRP A 83 -20.80 1.59 -21.53
CA TRP A 83 -20.66 1.00 -22.86
C TRP A 83 -21.74 -0.04 -23.12
N ARG A 84 -22.05 -0.91 -22.14
CA ARG A 84 -23.12 -1.91 -22.26
C ARG A 84 -24.50 -1.27 -22.43
N MET A 85 -24.79 -0.19 -21.68
CA MET A 85 -26.03 0.57 -21.82
C MET A 85 -26.15 1.21 -23.19
N VAL A 86 -25.09 1.85 -23.68
CA VAL A 86 -25.04 2.49 -25.00
C VAL A 86 -25.24 1.44 -26.09
N ARG A 87 -24.51 0.31 -26.04
CA ARG A 87 -24.64 -0.78 -27.02
C ARG A 87 -26.03 -1.41 -27.00
N GLY A 88 -26.61 -1.61 -25.81
CA GLY A 88 -27.98 -2.11 -25.66
C GLY A 88 -29.03 -1.13 -26.21
N ARG A 89 -28.82 0.18 -26.00
CA ARG A 89 -29.69 1.22 -26.54
C ARG A 89 -29.64 1.27 -28.06
N TYR A 90 -28.45 1.20 -28.67
CA TYR A 90 -28.29 1.13 -30.12
C TYR A 90 -28.93 -0.14 -30.69
N ALA A 91 -28.70 -1.31 -30.08
CA ALA A 91 -29.34 -2.55 -30.53
C ALA A 91 -30.87 -2.50 -30.45
N ARG A 92 -31.45 -1.71 -29.53
CA ARG A 92 -32.89 -1.48 -29.46
C ARG A 92 -33.37 -0.50 -30.53
N TRP A 93 -32.61 0.56 -30.78
CA TRP A 93 -32.90 1.53 -31.83
C TRP A 93 -32.85 0.88 -33.22
N GLU A 94 -31.85 0.04 -33.49
CA GLU A 94 -31.68 -0.63 -34.79
C GLU A 94 -32.90 -1.51 -35.13
N ARG A 95 -33.46 -2.22 -34.14
CA ARG A 95 -34.71 -3.00 -34.29
C ARG A 95 -35.96 -2.15 -34.50
N GLU A 96 -35.97 -0.90 -34.04
CA GLU A 96 -37.07 0.04 -34.29
C GLU A 96 -36.93 0.66 -35.67
N TRP A 97 -35.70 0.99 -36.08
CA TRP A 97 -35.37 1.49 -37.41
C TRP A 97 -35.60 0.45 -38.52
N GLU A 98 -35.28 -0.82 -38.30
CA GLU A 98 -35.61 -1.92 -39.23
C GLU A 98 -37.12 -2.10 -39.40
N ARG A 99 -37.91 -1.89 -38.33
CA ARG A 99 -39.38 -1.92 -38.40
C ARG A 99 -39.97 -0.66 -39.05
N ALA A 100 -39.22 0.44 -39.08
CA ALA A 100 -39.64 1.73 -39.61
C ALA A 100 -39.11 2.04 -41.04
N GLY A 101 -38.24 1.21 -41.64
CA GLY A 101 -37.83 1.36 -43.04
C GLY A 101 -38.75 0.56 -43.97
N PRO A 102 -39.27 1.11 -45.11
CA PRO A 102 -38.55 1.93 -46.10
C PRO A 102 -39.28 3.21 -46.63
N ASP A 103 -40.38 3.66 -46.04
CA ASP A 103 -41.23 4.70 -46.67
C ASP A 103 -40.75 6.16 -46.48
N TRP A 104 -39.74 6.39 -45.64
CA TRP A 104 -39.16 7.71 -45.38
C TRP A 104 -38.37 8.32 -46.57
N GLY A 105 -38.15 7.55 -47.65
CA GLY A 105 -37.58 8.05 -48.91
C GLY A 105 -38.60 8.50 -49.95
N ARG A 106 -39.92 8.29 -49.75
CA ARG A 106 -40.96 8.51 -50.79
C ARG A 106 -41.78 9.79 -50.62
N THR A 107 -41.50 10.62 -49.62
CA THR A 107 -42.27 11.85 -49.34
C THR A 107 -41.68 13.14 -49.93
N GLY A 108 -40.75 13.04 -50.90
CA GLY A 108 -39.97 14.20 -51.36
C GLY A 108 -39.93 14.45 -52.87
N THR A 109 -40.82 13.87 -53.68
CA THR A 109 -40.94 14.23 -55.11
C THR A 109 -42.39 14.18 -55.55
N GLY A 110 -43.07 15.32 -55.45
CA GLY A 110 -44.46 15.47 -55.87
C GLY A 110 -44.90 16.92 -55.88
N SER A 111 -44.47 17.61 -56.95
CA SER A 111 -45.07 18.83 -57.57
C SER A 111 -45.01 20.15 -56.82
#